data_AF-A0A7V2TPE1-F1
#
_entry.id   AF-A0A7V2TPE1-F1
#
_cell.length_a   1.000
_cell.length_b   1.000
_cell.length_c   1.000
_cell.angle_alpha   90.00
_cell.angle_beta   90.00
_cell.angle_gamma   90.00
#
_symmetry.space_group_name_H-M   'P 1'
#
loop_
_entity.id
_entity.type
_entity.pdbx_description
1 polymer ?
#
loop_
_entity_poly.entity_id
_entity_poly.type
_entity_poly.pdbx_seq_one_letter_code
_entity_poly.pdbx_strand_id
1 'polypeptide(L)'
;ILGPTGRNFAAGMSGGIAFVYDPSGVFPGRCNTAMVDLKPLHEESLPELRRMLERHARYTGSPIAARILERWDEELRHFIRVMPKDYARVIRERRERERAALAMKEKEHVAAQI
;
A
#
# COMPACT_ATOMS: atom_id res chain seq x y z
N ILE A 1 -8.07 -1.82 -6.14
CA ILE A 1 -8.95 -2.75 -6.88
C ILE A 1 -10.05 -3.18 -5.91
N LEU A 2 -11.30 -2.82 -6.19
CA LEU A 2 -12.45 -3.04 -5.28
C LEU A 2 -13.39 -4.16 -5.76
N GLY A 3 -12.90 -5.04 -6.62
CA GLY A 3 -13.69 -6.09 -7.26
C GLY A 3 -12.84 -7.31 -7.58
N PRO A 4 -13.45 -8.35 -8.19
CA PRO A 4 -12.76 -9.60 -8.48
C PRO A 4 -11.58 -9.38 -9.42
N THR A 5 -10.49 -10.10 -9.17
CA THR A 5 -9.30 -10.11 -10.02
C THR A 5 -9.31 -11.29 -10.99
N GLY A 6 -8.66 -11.12 -12.14
CA GLY A 6 -8.38 -12.21 -13.07
C GLY A 6 -7.24 -13.10 -12.60
N ARG A 7 -7.03 -14.23 -13.30
CA ARG A 7 -5.88 -15.11 -13.10
C ARG A 7 -4.59 -14.39 -13.52
N ASN A 8 -3.47 -14.80 -12.92
CA ASN A 8 -2.13 -14.28 -13.22
C ASN A 8 -1.99 -12.76 -12.95
N PHE A 9 -2.71 -12.23 -11.96
CA PHE A 9 -2.59 -10.85 -11.53
C PHE A 9 -1.14 -10.52 -11.14
N ALA A 10 -0.68 -9.30 -11.42
CA ALA A 10 0.68 -8.81 -11.14
C ALA A 10 1.83 -9.54 -11.88
N ALA A 11 1.54 -10.36 -12.89
CA ALA A 11 2.59 -10.86 -13.77
C ALA A 11 3.33 -9.70 -14.46
N GLY A 12 4.66 -9.68 -14.32
CA GLY A 12 5.51 -8.60 -14.85
C GLY A 12 5.42 -7.27 -14.09
N MET A 13 4.77 -7.23 -12.93
CA MET A 13 4.71 -6.01 -12.11
C MET A 13 6.12 -5.66 -11.60
N SER A 14 6.67 -4.55 -12.11
CA SER A 14 8.04 -4.10 -11.81
C SER A 14 8.11 -2.84 -10.93
N GLY A 15 6.99 -2.12 -10.74
CA GLY A 15 6.94 -0.93 -9.91
C GLY A 15 5.55 -0.62 -9.34
N GLY A 16 5.54 0.23 -8.30
CA GLY A 16 4.32 0.71 -7.65
C GLY A 16 3.77 -0.21 -6.56
N ILE A 17 2.62 0.19 -6.01
CA ILE A 17 1.86 -0.55 -4.99
C ILE A 17 0.45 -0.71 -5.51
N ALA A 18 -0.12 -1.91 -5.36
CA ALA A 18 -1.55 -2.13 -5.57
C ALA A 18 -2.23 -2.55 -4.27
N PHE A 19 -3.40 -1.96 -4.00
CA PHE A 19 -4.29 -2.37 -2.91
C PHE A 19 -5.45 -3.15 -3.51
N VAL A 20 -5.61 -4.41 -3.10
CA VAL A 20 -6.64 -5.32 -3.60
C VAL A 20 -7.59 -5.64 -2.45
N TYR A 21 -8.86 -5.36 -2.63
CA TYR A 21 -9.92 -5.71 -1.69
C TYR A 21 -10.42 -7.13 -2.00
N ASP A 22 -10.22 -8.06 -1.07
CA ASP A 22 -10.53 -9.48 -1.20
C ASP A 22 -11.33 -10.00 0.01
N PRO A 23 -12.63 -9.65 0.12
CA PRO A 23 -13.48 -10.17 1.19
C PRO A 23 -13.72 -11.68 1.08
N SER A 24 -13.51 -12.28 -0.09
CA SER A 24 -13.70 -13.71 -0.36
C SER A 24 -12.48 -14.59 -0.09
N GLY A 25 -11.29 -14.01 0.12
CA GLY A 25 -10.05 -14.75 0.36
C GLY A 25 -9.51 -15.53 -0.85
N VAL A 26 -9.96 -15.22 -2.07
CA VAL A 26 -9.58 -15.97 -3.29
C VAL A 26 -8.44 -15.32 -4.07
N PHE A 27 -8.06 -14.08 -3.74
CA PHE A 27 -7.05 -13.32 -4.46
C PHE A 27 -5.67 -13.99 -4.48
N PRO A 28 -5.15 -14.59 -3.38
CA PRO A 28 -3.83 -15.19 -3.39
C PRO A 28 -3.66 -16.26 -4.48
N GLY A 29 -4.68 -17.09 -4.70
CA GLY A 29 -4.67 -18.12 -5.75
C GLY A 29 -4.76 -17.58 -7.18
N ARG A 30 -5.01 -16.28 -7.36
CA ARG A 30 -5.10 -15.62 -8.67
C ARG A 30 -3.88 -14.74 -8.98
N CYS A 31 -2.96 -14.58 -8.03
CA CYS A 31 -1.83 -13.69 -8.15
C CYS A 31 -0.55 -14.44 -8.56
N ASN A 32 0.24 -13.83 -9.44
CA ASN A 32 1.57 -14.30 -9.78
C ASN A 32 2.58 -13.74 -8.77
N THR A 33 3.12 -14.60 -7.91
CA THR A 33 4.02 -14.20 -6.81
C THR A 33 5.51 -14.27 -7.17
N ALA A 34 5.86 -14.49 -8.44
CA ALA A 34 7.26 -14.58 -8.87
C ALA A 34 8.03 -13.31 -8.48
N MET A 35 7.47 -12.14 -8.82
CA MET A 35 8.13 -10.83 -8.63
C MET A 35 7.54 -9.99 -7.51
N VAL A 36 6.38 -10.34 -6.97
CA VAL A 36 5.66 -9.53 -5.97
C VAL A 36 5.46 -10.28 -4.66
N ASP A 37 5.38 -9.51 -3.58
CA ASP A 37 4.91 -9.99 -2.29
C ASP A 37 3.44 -9.59 -2.09
N LEU A 38 2.68 -10.49 -1.45
CA LEU A 38 1.35 -10.20 -0.92
C LEU A 38 1.48 -10.03 0.59
N LYS A 39 1.17 -8.84 1.10
CA LYS A 39 1.27 -8.51 2.52
C LYS A 39 -0.02 -7.88 3.00
N PRO A 40 -0.32 -7.94 4.31
CA PRO A 40 -1.33 -7.08 4.91
C PRO A 40 -1.05 -5.60 4.61
N LEU A 41 -2.08 -4.77 4.78
CA LEU A 41 -1.90 -3.32 4.74
C LEU A 41 -0.86 -2.87 5.77
N HIS A 42 -0.07 -1.88 5.37
CA HIS A 42 0.83 -1.17 6.27
C HIS A 42 0.14 0.11 6.73
N GLU A 43 0.33 0.52 7.98
CA GLU A 43 -0.34 1.70 8.54
C GLU A 43 -0.04 2.98 7.74
N GLU A 44 1.21 3.14 7.30
CA GLU A 44 1.62 4.26 6.43
C GLU A 44 0.86 4.31 5.08
N SER A 45 0.27 3.20 4.63
CA SER A 45 -0.52 3.17 3.40
C SER A 45 -1.97 3.61 3.59
N LEU A 46 -2.46 3.69 4.84
CA LEU A 46 -3.86 4.00 5.14
C LEU A 46 -4.29 5.38 4.65
N PRO A 47 -3.52 6.46 4.84
CA PRO A 47 -3.92 7.79 4.35
C PRO A 47 -4.06 7.82 2.82
N GLU A 48 -3.14 7.16 2.10
CA GLU A 48 -3.20 7.09 0.66
C GLU A 48 -4.39 6.25 0.17
N LEU A 49 -4.60 5.08 0.76
CA LEU A 49 -5.73 4.20 0.44
C LEU A 49 -7.06 4.91 0.68
N ARG A 50 -7.22 5.57 1.83
CA ARG A 50 -8.43 6.33 2.17
C ARG A 50 -8.68 7.43 1.14
N ARG A 51 -7.66 8.23 0.81
CA ARG A 51 -7.77 9.28 -0.22
C ARG A 51 -8.16 8.71 -1.59
N MET A 52 -7.65 7.54 -1.96
CA MET A 52 -8.02 6.86 -3.22
C MET A 52 -9.49 6.42 -3.20
N LEU A 53 -9.95 5.85 -2.09
CA LEU A 53 -11.33 5.41 -1.90
C LEU A 53 -12.31 6.58 -1.88
N GLU A 54 -12.01 7.65 -1.16
CA GLU A 54 -12.84 8.87 -1.10
C GLU A 54 -13.00 9.50 -2.48
N ARG A 55 -11.90 9.62 -3.25
CA ARG A 55 -11.96 10.09 -4.64
C ARG A 55 -12.78 9.15 -5.52
N HIS A 56 -12.56 7.84 -5.39
CA HIS A 56 -13.31 6.87 -6.18
C HIS A 56 -14.81 6.93 -5.88
N ALA A 57 -15.21 6.94 -4.61
CA ALA A 57 -16.59 7.10 -4.19
C ALA A 57 -17.19 8.40 -4.73
N ARG A 58 -16.48 9.53 -4.59
CA ARG A 58 -16.92 10.84 -5.08
C ARG A 58 -17.14 10.87 -6.60
N TYR A 59 -16.19 10.34 -7.37
CA TYR A 59 -16.22 10.46 -8.84
C TYR A 59 -17.03 9.37 -9.54
N THR A 60 -17.30 8.25 -8.88
CA THR A 60 -17.98 7.10 -9.51
C THR A 60 -19.28 6.70 -8.82
N GLY A 61 -19.56 7.23 -7.63
CA GLY A 61 -20.70 6.78 -6.81
C GLY A 61 -20.57 5.33 -6.33
N SER A 62 -19.36 4.77 -6.30
CA SER A 62 -19.13 3.35 -6.00
C SER A 62 -19.69 2.95 -4.62
N PRO A 63 -20.71 2.06 -4.57
CA PRO A 63 -21.30 1.62 -3.31
C PRO A 63 -20.32 0.78 -2.48
N ILE A 64 -19.38 0.09 -3.15
CA ILE A 64 -18.33 -0.67 -2.47
C ILE A 64 -17.37 0.27 -1.75
N ALA A 65 -16.92 1.35 -2.41
CA ALA A 65 -16.04 2.31 -1.78
C ALA A 65 -16.75 3.06 -0.63
N ALA A 66 -18.02 3.42 -0.80
CA ALA A 66 -18.81 4.03 0.26
C ALA A 66 -18.90 3.10 1.49
N ARG A 67 -19.24 1.82 1.29
CA ARG A 67 -19.29 0.82 2.38
C ARG A 67 -17.94 0.67 3.08
N ILE A 68 -16.84 0.59 2.33
CA ILE A 68 -15.50 0.47 2.91
C ILE A 68 -15.15 1.70 3.76
N LEU A 69 -15.51 2.90 3.30
CA LEU A 69 -15.27 4.13 4.06
C LEU A 69 -16.14 4.22 5.32
N GLU A 70 -17.38 3.71 5.26
CA GLU A 70 -18.31 3.67 6.40
C GLU A 70 -17.87 2.65 7.47
N ARG A 71 -17.43 1.46 7.04
CA ARG A 71 -17.00 0.34 7.92
C ARG A 71 -15.49 0.15 7.91
N TRP A 72 -14.77 1.27 8.01
CA TRP A 72 -13.33 1.33 7.77
C TRP A 72 -12.54 0.23 8.48
N ASP A 73 -12.62 0.15 9.80
CA ASP A 73 -11.79 -0.76 10.60
C ASP A 73 -12.11 -2.24 10.31
N GLU A 74 -13.38 -2.57 10.08
CA GLU A 74 -13.82 -3.93 9.75
C GLU A 74 -13.37 -4.38 8.35
N GLU A 75 -13.37 -3.45 7.41
CA GLU A 75 -13.12 -3.70 5.99
C GLU A 75 -11.63 -3.68 5.64
N LEU A 76 -10.80 -2.98 6.42
CA LEU A 76 -9.35 -2.92 6.23
C LEU A 76 -8.69 -4.30 6.22
N ARG A 77 -9.20 -5.25 7.02
CA ARG A 77 -8.64 -6.61 7.10
C ARG A 77 -8.80 -7.42 5.81
N HIS A 78 -9.66 -6.98 4.91
CA HIS A 78 -9.88 -7.60 3.61
C HIS A 78 -8.95 -7.06 2.52
N PHE A 79 -8.12 -6.06 2.83
CA PHE A 79 -7.17 -5.53 1.86
C PHE A 79 -5.83 -6.27 1.90
N ILE A 80 -5.36 -6.59 0.70
CA ILE A 80 -4.03 -7.14 0.44
C ILE A 80 -3.23 -6.09 -0.30
N ARG A 81 -2.03 -5.83 0.20
CA ARG A 81 -1.04 -4.98 -0.44
C ARG A 81 -0.14 -5.83 -1.32
N VAL A 82 -0.06 -5.47 -2.59
CA VAL A 82 0.79 -6.11 -3.60
C VAL A 82 1.93 -5.15 -3.95
N MET A 83 3.16 -5.64 -3.82
CA MET A 83 4.35 -4.83 -4.09
C MET A 83 5.46 -5.67 -4.72
N PRO A 84 6.12 -5.22 -5.79
CA PRO A 84 7.29 -5.89 -6.33
C PRO A 84 8.44 -5.95 -5.32
N LYS A 85 9.12 -7.09 -5.24
CA LYS A 85 10.21 -7.34 -4.29
C LYS A 85 11.36 -6.35 -4.48
N ASP A 86 11.76 -6.10 -5.73
CA ASP A 86 12.83 -5.14 -6.03
C ASP A 86 12.41 -3.69 -5.72
N TYR A 87 11.16 -3.35 -5.99
CA TYR A 87 10.62 -2.02 -5.64
C TYR A 87 10.60 -1.81 -4.12
N ALA A 88 10.21 -2.83 -3.34
CA ALA A 88 10.25 -2.79 -1.89
C ALA A 88 11.67 -2.58 -1.35
N ARG A 89 12.69 -3.21 -1.97
CA ARG A 89 14.10 -3.01 -1.61
C ARG A 89 14.51 -1.55 -1.80
N VAL A 90 14.23 -0.97 -2.97
CA VAL A 90 14.60 0.43 -3.27
C VAL A 90 13.92 1.43 -2.32
N ILE A 91 12.63 1.23 -2.02
CA ILE A 91 11.90 2.11 -1.09
C ILE A 91 12.48 2.03 0.32
N ARG A 92 12.83 0.83 0.79
CA ARG A 92 13.47 0.66 2.10
C ARG A 92 14.82 1.37 2.17
N GLU A 93 15.68 1.19 1.18
CA GLU A 93 17.00 1.83 1.13
C GLU A 93 16.89 3.36 1.11
N ARG A 94 15.94 3.92 0.34
CA ARG A 94 15.69 5.37 0.35
C ARG A 94 15.27 5.88 1.73
N ARG A 95 14.34 5.18 2.39
CA ARG A 95 13.88 5.55 3.73
C ARG A 95 14.98 5.46 4.79
N GLU A 96 15.86 4.47 4.69
CA GLU A 96 17.02 4.37 5.58
C GLU A 96 17.99 5.53 5.38
N ARG A 97 18.26 5.91 4.13
CA ARG A 97 19.11 7.07 3.81
C ARG A 97 18.50 8.39 4.28
N GLU A 98 17.21 8.59 4.05
CA GLU A 98 16.49 9.79 4.51
C GLU A 98 16.49 9.92 6.03
N ARG A 99 16.24 8.82 6.74
CA ARG A 99 16.32 8.79 8.22
C ARG A 99 17.73 9.06 8.74
N ALA A 100 18.74 8.46 8.12
CA ALA A 100 20.14 8.71 8.48
C ALA A 100 20.53 10.18 8.25
N ALA A 101 20.09 10.78 7.13
CA ALA A 101 20.34 12.17 6.82
C ALA A 101 19.63 13.12 7.81
N LEU A 102 18.40 12.82 8.22
CA LEU A 102 17.69 13.60 9.23
C LEU A 102 18.40 13.56 10.59
N ALA A 103 18.82 12.36 11.02
CA ALA A 103 19.53 12.18 12.29
C ALA A 103 20.90 12.89 12.31
N MET A 104 21.60 12.96 11.16
CA MET A 104 22.84 13.74 11.05
C MET A 104 22.57 15.25 11.21
N LYS A 105 21.54 15.78 10.54
CA LYS A 105 21.16 17.20 10.65
C LYS A 105 20.75 17.59 12.07
N GLU A 106 20.03 16.73 12.78
CA GLU A 106 19.66 16.96 14.18
C GLU A 106 20.90 17.06 15.07
N LYS A 107 21.88 16.16 14.91
CA LYS A 107 23.14 16.20 15.67
C LYS A 107 23.96 17.45 15.38
N GLU A 108 24.05 17.88 14.13
CA GLU A 108 24.73 19.11 13.74
C GLU A 108 24.04 20.36 14.34
N HIS A 109 22.71 20.41 14.31
CA HIS A 109 21.96 21.53 14.88
C HIS A 109 22.13 21.64 16.40
N VAL A 110 22.09 20.51 17.12
CA VAL A 110 22.33 20.47 18.57
C VAL A 110 23.77 20.88 18.90
N ALA A 111 24.76 20.43 18.14
CA ALA A 111 26.16 20.80 18.35
C ALA A 111 26.44 22.29 18.07
N ALA A 112 25.70 22.92 17.16
CA ALA A 112 25.83 24.34 16.85
C ALA A 112 25.12 25.28 17.85
N GLN A 113 24.32 24.74 18.77
CA GLN A 113 23.58 25.49 19.80
C GLN A 113 24.22 25.43 21.19
N ILE A 114 25.36 24.75 21.33
CA ILE A 114 26.20 24.66 22.54
C ILE A 114 27.43 25.53 22.34
#